data_AF-A0A7Y2HKM7-F1
#
_entry.id   AF-A0A7Y2HKM7-F1
#
_cell.length_a   1.000
_cell.length_b   1.000
_cell.length_c   1.000
_cell.angle_alpha   90.00
_cell.angle_beta   90.00
_cell.angle_gamma   90.00
#
_symmetry.space_group_name_H-M   'P 1'
#
loop_
_entity.id
_entity.type
_entity.pdbx_description
1 polymer ?
#
loop_
_entity_poly.entity_id
_entity_poly.type
_entity_poly.pdbx_seq_one_letter_code
_entity_poly.pdbx_strand_id
1 'polypeptide(L)'
;MKKQTFGIVAAILFLGYSPSFSQCETWNDSPQIDDAKNAHSIYRQAMKINDFILAFDNWKIAYEIAPAADGKRDYHFIDGASLYKQKFEQSTDDAMKKEFADNAMELYDQAINCYQSGTIPVKCNGGDCVKEKLGYLYGRKAFDMFYTFNRPYSETLAALQLSVENGGNTTEYIVLDPYARVVVHQFTNDLMDKETARDIHKQLNDIADHNIANNPKFANYYEQAKASMNGNFAYIERQIFDCDYFVDKLKPDYEADPDNMDNVKNIVAILKGQGCEPGEPFFDELDAKWKAYAAEENARRQAEFEANNPNVMAKKLYDEGDFTGAVNKYKEAIANEEDPEKKATYLFSMASIQFRKLDQYSSARQSAREAASLK
;
A
#
# COMPACT_ATOMS: atom_id res chain seq x y z
N MET A 1 -22.04 -59.21 -22.61
CA MET A 1 -21.11 -59.58 -23.71
C MET A 1 -20.80 -58.28 -24.46
N LYS A 2 -19.59 -57.75 -24.59
CA LYS A 2 -18.25 -58.30 -24.71
C LYS A 2 -17.25 -57.41 -23.95
N LYS A 3 -16.30 -58.03 -23.24
CA LYS A 3 -15.08 -57.36 -22.76
C LYS A 3 -14.12 -57.26 -23.95
N GLN A 4 -13.61 -56.06 -24.24
CA GLN A 4 -12.44 -55.89 -25.10
C GLN A 4 -11.27 -55.43 -24.22
N THR A 5 -10.34 -56.35 -24.04
CA THR A 5 -9.00 -56.15 -23.48
C THR A 5 -8.15 -55.41 -24.50
N PHE A 6 -7.75 -54.18 -24.19
CA PHE A 6 -6.66 -53.49 -24.90
C PHE A 6 -5.35 -53.77 -24.17
N GLY A 7 -4.42 -54.39 -24.89
CA GLY A 7 -3.07 -54.69 -24.41
C GLY A 7 -2.23 -53.43 -24.26
N ILE A 8 -1.52 -53.33 -23.15
CA ILE A 8 -0.53 -52.29 -22.88
C ILE A 8 0.73 -52.64 -23.68
N VAL A 9 1.03 -51.85 -24.71
CA VAL A 9 2.35 -51.82 -25.34
C VAL A 9 3.22 -50.89 -24.50
N ALA A 10 4.17 -51.45 -23.77
CA ALA A 10 5.19 -50.69 -23.05
C ALA A 10 6.15 -50.06 -24.08
N ALA A 11 5.89 -48.80 -24.43
CA ALA A 11 6.87 -47.97 -25.11
C ALA A 11 7.94 -47.58 -24.09
N ILE A 12 9.12 -48.19 -24.20
CA ILE A 12 10.31 -47.79 -23.47
C ILE A 12 10.71 -46.41 -24.03
N LEU A 13 10.26 -45.36 -23.36
CA LEU A 13 10.82 -44.02 -23.50
C LEU A 13 12.27 -44.09 -23.01
N PHE A 14 13.20 -44.04 -23.97
CA PHE A 14 14.57 -43.64 -23.68
C PHE A 14 14.51 -42.20 -23.17
N LEU A 15 14.40 -42.06 -21.85
CA LEU A 15 14.78 -40.83 -21.17
C LEU A 15 16.26 -40.64 -21.48
N GLY A 16 16.56 -39.71 -22.39
CA GLY A 16 17.91 -39.20 -22.54
C GLY A 16 18.35 -38.72 -21.18
N TYR A 17 19.30 -39.45 -20.59
CA TYR A 17 20.01 -39.03 -19.41
C TYR A 17 20.87 -37.84 -19.84
N SER A 18 20.32 -36.63 -19.75
CA SER A 18 21.16 -35.43 -19.74
C SER A 18 22.10 -35.62 -18.55
N PRO A 19 23.42 -35.66 -18.74
CA PRO A 19 24.33 -35.65 -17.61
C PRO A 19 23.98 -34.38 -16.82
N SER A 20 23.47 -34.57 -15.61
CA SER A 20 23.36 -33.52 -14.62
C SER A 20 24.79 -33.12 -14.29
N PHE A 21 25.39 -32.25 -15.12
CA PHE A 21 26.64 -31.61 -14.78
C PHE A 21 26.42 -30.95 -13.43
N SER A 22 27.26 -31.37 -12.49
CA SER A 22 27.22 -30.99 -11.10
C SER A 22 27.19 -29.46 -10.99
N GLN A 23 26.01 -28.89 -10.75
CA GLN A 23 25.81 -27.44 -10.65
C GLN A 23 26.68 -26.78 -9.56
N CYS A 24 27.34 -27.60 -8.74
CA CYS A 24 28.20 -27.18 -7.65
C CYS A 24 29.61 -27.78 -7.73
N GLU A 25 30.08 -28.20 -8.91
CA GLU A 25 31.45 -28.68 -9.09
C GLU A 25 32.47 -27.61 -8.71
N THR A 26 33.47 -28.02 -7.92
CA THR A 26 34.58 -27.14 -7.50
C THR A 26 35.83 -27.48 -8.30
N TRP A 27 36.72 -26.51 -8.48
CA TRP A 27 37.97 -26.75 -9.20
C TRP A 27 38.99 -27.57 -8.40
N ASN A 28 38.73 -27.87 -7.12
CA ASN A 28 39.71 -28.55 -6.25
C ASN A 28 40.09 -29.94 -6.76
N ASP A 29 39.13 -30.62 -7.41
CA ASP A 29 39.31 -31.96 -7.99
C ASP A 29 39.33 -31.93 -9.53
N SER A 30 39.38 -30.74 -10.14
CA SER A 30 39.35 -30.58 -11.59
C SER A 30 40.75 -30.76 -12.21
N PRO A 31 40.90 -31.55 -13.29
CA PRO A 31 42.15 -31.60 -14.04
C PRO A 31 42.51 -30.26 -14.70
N GLN A 32 41.55 -29.32 -14.80
CA GLN A 32 41.70 -27.99 -15.38
C GLN A 32 41.79 -26.89 -14.29
N ILE A 33 42.24 -27.24 -13.08
CA ILE A 33 42.29 -26.31 -11.93
C ILE A 33 43.08 -25.03 -12.24
N ASP A 34 44.18 -25.12 -12.98
CA ASP A 34 45.02 -23.95 -13.30
C ASP A 34 44.31 -23.02 -14.28
N ASP A 35 43.64 -23.58 -15.30
CA ASP A 35 42.85 -22.80 -16.27
C ASP A 35 41.67 -22.11 -15.57
N ALA A 36 40.96 -22.83 -14.69
CA ALA A 36 39.87 -22.27 -13.89
C ALA A 36 40.35 -21.12 -12.99
N LYS A 37 41.47 -21.28 -12.29
CA LYS A 37 42.02 -20.24 -11.41
C LYS A 37 42.55 -19.03 -12.18
N ASN A 38 43.19 -19.26 -13.32
CA ASN A 38 43.68 -18.18 -14.18
C ASN A 38 42.50 -17.35 -14.72
N ALA A 39 41.50 -18.01 -15.29
CA ALA A 39 40.29 -17.37 -15.78
C ALA A 39 39.52 -16.65 -14.64
N HIS A 40 39.42 -17.28 -13.46
CA HIS A 40 38.85 -16.67 -12.25
C HIS A 40 39.55 -15.35 -11.90
N SER A 41 40.88 -15.37 -11.83
CA SER A 41 41.67 -14.20 -11.48
C SER A 41 41.50 -13.08 -12.51
N ILE A 42 41.50 -13.40 -13.80
CA ILE A 42 41.32 -12.41 -14.87
C ILE A 42 39.93 -11.77 -14.77
N TYR A 43 38.86 -12.56 -14.67
CA TYR A 43 37.52 -11.98 -14.63
C TYR A 43 37.30 -11.14 -13.37
N ARG A 44 37.80 -11.57 -12.20
CA ARG A 44 37.65 -10.80 -10.95
C ARG A 44 38.36 -9.46 -11.02
N GLN A 45 39.48 -9.36 -11.75
CA GLN A 45 40.15 -8.08 -11.97
C GLN A 45 39.42 -7.23 -13.01
N ALA A 46 38.95 -7.84 -14.10
CA ALA A 46 38.15 -7.17 -15.12
C ALA A 46 36.85 -6.56 -14.54
N MET A 47 36.15 -7.29 -13.67
CA MET A 47 35.00 -6.80 -12.92
C MET A 47 35.30 -5.53 -12.09
N LYS A 48 36.48 -5.44 -11.46
CA LYS A 48 36.85 -4.26 -10.65
C LYS A 48 37.12 -3.01 -11.48
N ILE A 49 37.52 -3.17 -12.74
CA ILE A 49 37.76 -2.06 -13.67
C ILE A 49 36.61 -1.87 -14.67
N ASN A 50 35.49 -2.56 -14.47
CA ASN A 50 34.30 -2.53 -15.33
C ASN A 50 34.56 -2.95 -16.80
N ASP A 51 35.57 -3.77 -17.06
CA ASP A 51 35.75 -4.40 -18.38
C ASP A 51 34.85 -5.63 -18.49
N PHE A 52 33.56 -5.40 -18.75
CA PHE A 52 32.54 -6.45 -18.73
C PHE A 52 32.66 -7.47 -19.87
N ILE A 53 33.33 -7.11 -20.97
CA ILE A 53 33.59 -8.04 -22.08
C ILE A 53 34.65 -9.05 -21.63
N LEU A 54 35.82 -8.55 -21.19
CA LEU A 54 36.89 -9.42 -20.69
C LEU A 54 36.44 -10.23 -19.47
N ALA A 55 35.64 -9.61 -18.59
CA ALA A 55 35.06 -10.29 -17.45
C ALA A 55 34.15 -11.44 -17.89
N PHE A 56 33.21 -11.21 -18.81
CA PHE A 56 32.29 -12.27 -19.25
C PHE A 56 33.03 -13.44 -19.91
N ASP A 57 33.97 -13.15 -20.81
CA ASP A 57 34.71 -14.20 -21.54
C ASP A 57 35.49 -15.11 -20.59
N ASN A 58 36.17 -14.52 -19.60
CA ASN A 58 36.93 -15.30 -18.61
C ASN A 58 36.04 -15.92 -17.53
N TRP A 59 34.96 -15.25 -17.14
CA TRP A 59 33.97 -15.80 -16.21
C TRP A 59 33.36 -17.07 -16.78
N LYS A 60 32.98 -17.07 -18.06
CA LYS A 60 32.38 -18.23 -18.73
C LYS A 60 33.31 -19.44 -18.70
N ILE A 61 34.60 -19.25 -19.02
CA ILE A 61 35.62 -20.30 -18.94
C ILE A 61 35.73 -20.85 -17.51
N ALA A 62 35.86 -19.96 -16.51
CA ALA A 62 36.00 -20.36 -15.12
C ALA A 62 34.76 -21.11 -14.60
N TYR A 63 33.57 -20.64 -15.00
CA TYR A 63 32.29 -21.20 -14.62
C TYR A 63 32.02 -22.57 -15.25
N GLU A 64 32.31 -22.74 -16.54
CA GLU A 64 32.15 -24.04 -17.23
C GLU A 64 33.05 -25.13 -16.66
N ILE A 65 34.24 -24.77 -16.16
CA ILE A 65 35.17 -25.73 -15.52
C ILE A 65 34.75 -26.05 -14.08
N ALA A 66 34.30 -25.05 -13.33
CA ALA A 66 33.95 -25.19 -11.91
C ALA A 66 32.91 -24.14 -11.49
N PRO A 67 31.60 -24.47 -11.59
CA PRO A 67 30.53 -23.54 -11.23
C PRO A 67 30.63 -23.01 -9.79
N ALA A 68 30.99 -23.86 -8.82
CA ALA A 68 31.16 -23.47 -7.41
C ALA A 68 32.56 -22.97 -7.07
N ALA A 69 33.41 -22.69 -8.06
CA ALA A 69 34.73 -22.11 -7.88
C ALA A 69 35.60 -22.91 -6.88
N ASP A 70 36.08 -22.28 -5.80
CA ASP A 70 36.85 -22.91 -4.72
C ASP A 70 36.00 -23.72 -3.73
N GLY A 71 34.68 -23.75 -3.92
CA GLY A 71 33.71 -24.33 -2.99
C GLY A 71 33.54 -23.53 -1.70
N LYS A 72 33.97 -22.26 -1.66
CA LYS A 72 33.91 -21.44 -0.44
C LYS A 72 32.95 -20.26 -0.55
N ARG A 73 32.68 -19.78 -1.77
CA ARG A 73 31.87 -18.58 -2.06
C ARG A 73 31.13 -18.74 -3.38
N ASP A 74 30.04 -18.01 -3.52
CA ASP A 74 29.12 -17.99 -4.66
C ASP A 74 29.50 -16.99 -5.76
N TYR A 75 30.76 -16.55 -5.82
CA TYR A 75 31.18 -15.48 -6.75
C TYR A 75 30.87 -15.81 -8.21
N HIS A 76 31.14 -17.04 -8.64
CA HIS A 76 30.83 -17.46 -10.01
C HIS A 76 29.35 -17.30 -10.35
N PHE A 77 28.45 -17.56 -9.40
CA PHE A 77 27.02 -17.39 -9.62
C PHE A 77 26.60 -15.92 -9.59
N ILE A 78 26.95 -15.18 -8.53
CA ILE A 78 26.47 -13.80 -8.31
C ILE A 78 27.12 -12.80 -9.26
N ASP A 79 28.41 -12.95 -9.55
CA ASP A 79 29.08 -12.13 -10.56
C ASP A 79 28.54 -12.47 -11.97
N GLY A 80 28.26 -13.76 -12.24
CA GLY A 80 27.64 -14.18 -13.49
C GLY A 80 26.26 -13.56 -13.70
N ALA A 81 25.41 -13.57 -12.66
CA ALA A 81 24.10 -12.91 -12.70
C ALA A 81 24.25 -11.40 -12.97
N SER A 82 25.25 -10.77 -12.36
CA SER A 82 25.58 -9.36 -12.60
C SER A 82 26.05 -9.09 -14.04
N LEU A 83 26.86 -9.99 -14.63
CA LEU A 83 27.29 -9.88 -16.02
C LEU A 83 26.13 -10.07 -17.01
N TYR A 84 25.21 -10.99 -16.74
CA TYR A 84 23.99 -11.14 -17.54
C TYR A 84 23.05 -9.95 -17.38
N LYS A 85 22.96 -9.36 -16.19
CA LYS A 85 22.26 -8.09 -15.98
C LYS A 85 22.87 -6.96 -16.84
N GLN A 86 24.19 -6.85 -16.92
CA GLN A 86 24.84 -5.88 -17.81
C GLN A 86 24.49 -6.13 -19.28
N LYS A 87 24.49 -7.39 -19.73
CA LYS A 87 24.07 -7.75 -21.10
C LYS A 87 22.59 -7.43 -21.36
N PHE A 88 21.72 -7.67 -20.38
CA PHE A 88 20.29 -7.30 -20.44
C PHE A 88 20.11 -5.79 -20.62
N GLU A 89 20.79 -4.99 -19.81
CA GLU A 89 20.71 -3.52 -19.84
C GLU A 89 21.24 -2.94 -21.16
N GLN A 90 22.23 -3.58 -21.79
CA GLN A 90 22.84 -3.14 -23.06
C GLN A 90 22.13 -3.67 -24.30
N SER A 91 21.34 -4.74 -24.17
CA SER A 91 20.63 -5.33 -25.32
C SER A 91 19.48 -4.44 -25.77
N THR A 92 19.22 -4.39 -27.07
CA THR A 92 17.99 -3.83 -27.67
C THR A 92 17.07 -4.90 -28.25
N ASP A 93 17.51 -6.16 -28.24
CA ASP A 93 16.75 -7.32 -28.71
C ASP A 93 15.99 -7.94 -27.53
N ASP A 94 14.65 -8.03 -27.66
CA ASP A 94 13.77 -8.54 -26.61
C ASP A 94 13.95 -10.04 -26.34
N ALA A 95 14.27 -10.85 -27.36
CA ALA A 95 14.54 -12.27 -27.18
C ALA A 95 15.85 -12.47 -26.41
N MET A 96 16.89 -11.70 -26.75
CA MET A 96 18.16 -11.72 -26.01
C MET A 96 18.01 -11.19 -24.60
N LYS A 97 17.20 -10.13 -24.38
CA LYS A 97 16.88 -9.66 -23.02
C LYS A 97 16.23 -10.75 -22.19
N LYS A 98 15.24 -11.45 -22.76
CA LYS A 98 14.61 -12.57 -22.07
C LYS A 98 15.62 -13.66 -21.71
N GLU A 99 16.47 -14.05 -22.64
CA GLU A 99 17.53 -15.06 -22.42
C GLU A 99 18.50 -14.62 -21.32
N PHE A 100 18.97 -13.37 -21.32
CA PHE A 100 19.88 -12.86 -20.29
C PHE A 100 19.22 -12.78 -18.92
N ALA A 101 17.95 -12.38 -18.84
CA ALA A 101 17.20 -12.39 -17.60
C ALA A 101 17.03 -13.83 -17.06
N ASP A 102 16.69 -14.78 -17.92
CA ASP A 102 16.53 -16.20 -17.55
C ASP A 102 17.86 -16.78 -17.04
N ASN A 103 18.98 -16.52 -17.73
CA ASN A 103 20.32 -16.94 -17.29
C ASN A 103 20.71 -16.33 -15.93
N ALA A 104 20.42 -15.05 -15.69
CA ALA A 104 20.69 -14.42 -14.40
C ALA A 104 19.88 -15.06 -13.27
N MET A 105 18.60 -15.39 -13.51
CA MET A 105 17.76 -16.08 -12.52
C MET A 105 18.24 -17.49 -12.21
N GLU A 106 18.68 -18.22 -13.25
CA GLU A 106 19.22 -19.56 -13.07
C GLU A 106 20.49 -19.55 -12.19
N LEU A 107 21.37 -18.56 -12.36
CA LEU A 107 22.56 -18.45 -11.52
C LEU A 107 22.23 -18.19 -10.05
N TYR A 108 21.19 -17.40 -9.74
CA TYR A 108 20.70 -17.29 -8.36
C TYR A 108 20.22 -18.64 -7.82
N ASP A 109 19.47 -19.40 -8.62
CA ASP A 109 18.98 -20.73 -8.22
C ASP A 109 20.10 -21.73 -8.00
N GLN A 110 21.14 -21.70 -8.83
CA GLN A 110 22.32 -22.55 -8.65
C GLN A 110 23.09 -22.17 -7.39
N ALA A 111 23.27 -20.87 -7.10
CA ALA A 111 23.87 -20.44 -5.84
C ALA A 111 23.09 -20.96 -4.63
N ILE A 112 21.76 -20.81 -4.65
CA ILE A 112 20.85 -21.31 -3.61
C ILE A 112 21.02 -22.82 -3.44
N ASN A 113 21.00 -23.59 -4.52
CA ASN A 113 21.17 -25.05 -4.50
C ASN A 113 22.51 -25.44 -3.88
N CYS A 114 23.61 -24.74 -4.19
CA CYS A 114 24.93 -25.07 -3.66
C CYS A 114 25.12 -24.76 -2.17
N TYR A 115 24.38 -23.78 -1.63
CA TYR A 115 24.31 -23.59 -0.17
C TYR A 115 23.39 -24.61 0.49
N GLN A 116 22.25 -24.95 -0.13
CA GLN A 116 21.31 -25.96 0.38
C GLN A 116 21.95 -27.35 0.43
N SER A 117 22.76 -27.73 -0.57
CA SER A 117 23.47 -29.00 -0.62
C SER A 117 24.64 -29.08 0.38
N GLY A 118 25.06 -27.94 0.92
CA GLY A 118 26.26 -27.83 1.76
C GLY A 118 27.58 -27.87 0.97
N THR A 119 27.54 -27.84 -0.38
CA THR A 119 28.76 -27.77 -1.19
C THR A 119 29.52 -26.49 -0.94
N ILE A 120 28.82 -25.37 -0.82
CA ILE A 120 29.40 -24.12 -0.33
C ILE A 120 29.03 -23.99 1.16
N PRO A 121 30.01 -24.04 2.07
CA PRO A 121 29.73 -23.95 3.49
C PRO A 121 29.45 -22.51 3.89
N VAL A 122 28.45 -22.30 4.76
CA VAL A 122 28.25 -21.03 5.45
C VAL A 122 29.04 -21.04 6.76
N LYS A 123 29.92 -20.05 6.96
CA LYS A 123 30.62 -19.89 8.24
C LYS A 123 29.66 -19.31 9.27
N CYS A 124 29.40 -20.06 10.34
CA CYS A 124 28.42 -19.70 11.37
C CYS A 124 29.06 -19.63 12.76
N ASN A 125 28.62 -18.67 13.58
CA ASN A 125 28.89 -18.58 15.02
C ASN A 125 27.55 -18.67 15.80
N GLY A 126 26.77 -19.73 15.57
CA GLY A 126 25.40 -19.92 16.09
C GLY A 126 24.30 -19.58 15.07
N GLY A 127 23.05 -20.04 15.32
CA GLY A 127 21.89 -19.79 14.46
C GLY A 127 21.73 -20.73 13.25
N ASP A 128 20.71 -20.46 12.42
CA ASP A 128 20.44 -21.17 11.15
C ASP A 128 20.96 -20.34 9.96
N CYS A 129 22.28 -20.05 9.93
CA CYS A 129 22.82 -19.11 8.94
C CYS A 129 22.85 -19.64 7.50
N VAL A 130 22.56 -20.94 7.27
CA VAL A 130 22.20 -21.40 5.93
C VAL A 130 20.92 -20.70 5.49
N LYS A 131 19.85 -20.72 6.31
CA LYS A 131 18.63 -19.96 6.00
C LYS A 131 18.89 -18.48 5.81
N GLU A 132 19.66 -17.83 6.69
CA GLU A 132 19.98 -16.40 6.50
C GLU A 132 20.65 -16.13 5.14
N LYS A 133 21.57 -17.01 4.71
CA LYS A 133 22.20 -16.91 3.40
C LYS A 133 21.22 -17.16 2.25
N LEU A 134 20.28 -18.11 2.40
CA LEU A 134 19.20 -18.31 1.44
C LEU A 134 18.28 -17.09 1.36
N GLY A 135 17.90 -16.52 2.51
CA GLY A 135 17.09 -15.30 2.61
C GLY A 135 17.73 -14.12 1.89
N TYR A 136 19.05 -13.96 2.05
CA TYR A 136 19.86 -12.99 1.31
C TYR A 136 19.79 -13.23 -0.21
N LEU A 137 20.03 -14.46 -0.67
CA LEU A 137 20.04 -14.79 -2.10
C LEU A 137 18.66 -14.62 -2.75
N TYR A 138 17.60 -15.08 -2.09
CA TYR A 138 16.23 -14.85 -2.54
C TYR A 138 15.88 -13.36 -2.57
N GLY A 139 16.34 -12.59 -1.59
CA GLY A 139 16.11 -11.13 -1.56
C GLY A 139 16.79 -10.41 -2.74
N ARG A 140 18.03 -10.79 -3.06
CA ARG A 140 18.76 -10.26 -4.22
C ARG A 140 18.15 -10.68 -5.55
N LYS A 141 17.75 -11.95 -5.66
CA LYS A 141 16.99 -12.48 -6.81
C LYS A 141 15.71 -11.68 -7.00
N ALA A 142 14.88 -11.55 -5.96
CA ALA A 142 13.61 -10.84 -6.00
C ALA A 142 13.77 -9.35 -6.35
N PHE A 143 14.82 -8.70 -5.85
CA PHE A 143 15.14 -7.32 -6.19
C PHE A 143 15.40 -7.14 -7.69
N ASP A 144 16.23 -8.00 -8.29
CA ASP A 144 16.49 -7.96 -9.73
C ASP A 144 15.25 -8.36 -10.55
N MET A 145 14.48 -9.35 -10.09
CA MET A 145 13.18 -9.72 -10.68
C MET A 145 12.26 -8.50 -10.77
N PHE A 146 12.17 -7.70 -9.70
CA PHE A 146 11.28 -6.55 -9.63
C PHE A 146 11.80 -5.33 -10.40
N TYR A 147 13.01 -4.84 -10.10
CA TYR A 147 13.49 -3.55 -10.61
C TYR A 147 14.23 -3.64 -11.96
N THR A 148 14.79 -4.80 -12.29
CA THR A 148 15.64 -4.95 -13.49
C THR A 148 14.93 -5.73 -14.58
N PHE A 149 14.49 -6.94 -14.26
CA PHE A 149 13.97 -7.88 -15.26
C PHE A 149 12.45 -7.81 -15.46
N ASN A 150 11.73 -7.06 -14.61
CA ASN A 150 10.28 -6.91 -14.65
C ASN A 150 9.56 -8.27 -14.77
N ARG A 151 9.97 -9.24 -13.94
CA ARG A 151 9.39 -10.58 -13.92
C ARG A 151 7.93 -10.53 -13.44
N PRO A 152 7.09 -11.50 -13.86
CA PRO A 152 5.71 -11.59 -13.40
C PRO A 152 5.61 -11.51 -11.87
N TYR A 153 4.64 -10.75 -11.37
CA TYR A 153 4.48 -10.54 -9.93
C TYR A 153 4.18 -11.83 -9.15
N SER A 154 3.58 -12.84 -9.78
CA SER A 154 3.42 -14.18 -9.18
C SER A 154 4.76 -14.86 -8.89
N GLU A 155 5.72 -14.80 -9.83
CA GLU A 155 7.07 -15.33 -9.64
C GLU A 155 7.85 -14.49 -8.63
N THR A 156 7.76 -13.16 -8.74
CA THR A 156 8.46 -12.23 -7.84
C THR A 156 7.96 -12.38 -6.40
N LEU A 157 6.65 -12.54 -6.19
CA LEU A 157 6.05 -12.79 -4.87
C LEU A 157 6.67 -14.02 -4.19
N ALA A 158 6.81 -15.12 -4.92
CA ALA A 158 7.39 -16.35 -4.37
C ALA A 158 8.84 -16.14 -3.90
N ALA A 159 9.66 -15.41 -4.67
CA ALA A 159 11.03 -15.10 -4.26
C ALA A 159 11.08 -14.16 -3.04
N LEU A 160 10.19 -13.18 -2.97
CA LEU A 160 10.07 -12.27 -1.81
C LEU A 160 9.64 -13.01 -0.54
N GLN A 161 8.65 -13.91 -0.65
CA GLN A 161 8.22 -14.79 0.43
C GLN A 161 9.37 -15.63 0.96
N LEU A 162 10.08 -16.33 0.07
CA LEU A 162 11.24 -17.15 0.45
C LEU A 162 12.36 -16.31 1.05
N SER A 163 12.56 -15.07 0.60
CA SER A 163 13.53 -14.15 1.21
C SER A 163 13.20 -13.89 2.68
N VAL A 164 11.95 -13.52 2.95
CA VAL A 164 11.48 -13.18 4.31
C VAL A 164 11.40 -14.40 5.21
N GLU A 165 10.89 -15.53 4.73
CA GLU A 165 10.78 -16.78 5.49
C GLU A 165 12.15 -17.32 5.94
N ASN A 166 13.16 -17.23 5.06
CA ASN A 166 14.50 -17.71 5.38
C ASN A 166 15.34 -16.65 6.12
N GLY A 167 15.15 -15.36 5.80
CA GLY A 167 15.91 -14.27 6.42
C GLY A 167 15.38 -13.85 7.78
N GLY A 168 14.08 -13.92 8.03
CA GLY A 168 13.46 -13.35 9.23
C GLY A 168 13.92 -11.91 9.45
N ASN A 169 14.47 -11.62 10.62
CA ASN A 169 15.01 -10.30 10.96
C ASN A 169 16.30 -9.91 10.22
N THR A 170 16.98 -10.83 9.53
CA THR A 170 18.14 -10.51 8.69
C THR A 170 17.75 -10.15 7.25
N THR A 171 16.45 -10.14 6.92
CA THR A 171 15.95 -9.73 5.60
C THR A 171 16.40 -8.31 5.28
N GLU A 172 17.00 -8.11 4.11
CA GLU A 172 17.54 -6.82 3.70
C GLU A 172 16.44 -5.79 3.40
N TYR A 173 16.67 -4.52 3.76
CA TYR A 173 15.74 -3.41 3.52
C TYR A 173 15.26 -3.29 2.06
N ILE A 174 16.06 -3.75 1.09
CA ILE A 174 15.73 -3.73 -0.35
C ILE A 174 14.53 -4.60 -0.72
N VAL A 175 14.11 -5.52 0.15
CA VAL A 175 13.00 -6.45 -0.06
C VAL A 175 11.66 -5.79 0.28
N LEU A 176 11.63 -4.87 1.24
CA LEU A 176 10.38 -4.38 1.84
C LEU A 176 9.48 -3.65 0.84
N ASP A 177 10.01 -2.67 0.09
CA ASP A 177 9.22 -1.89 -0.87
C ASP A 177 8.72 -2.73 -2.06
N PRO A 178 9.55 -3.56 -2.74
CA PRO A 178 9.05 -4.49 -3.76
C PRO A 178 7.95 -5.42 -3.23
N TYR A 179 8.10 -5.93 -2.02
CA TYR A 179 7.10 -6.84 -1.45
C TYR A 179 5.77 -6.12 -1.20
N ALA A 180 5.80 -4.91 -0.64
CA ALA A 180 4.62 -4.06 -0.52
C ALA A 180 3.90 -3.86 -1.87
N ARG A 181 4.65 -3.46 -2.90
CA ARG A 181 4.09 -3.18 -4.23
C ARG A 181 3.45 -4.41 -4.87
N VAL A 182 4.11 -5.55 -4.75
CA VAL A 182 3.58 -6.83 -5.25
C VAL A 182 2.33 -7.22 -4.48
N VAL A 183 2.32 -7.13 -3.15
CA VAL A 183 1.13 -7.43 -2.32
C VAL A 183 -0.05 -6.53 -2.69
N VAL A 184 0.19 -5.22 -2.78
CA VAL A 184 -0.85 -4.25 -3.15
C VAL A 184 -1.43 -4.58 -4.52
N HIS A 185 -0.59 -4.88 -5.51
CA HIS A 185 -1.06 -5.30 -6.82
C HIS A 185 -1.88 -6.59 -6.77
N GLN A 186 -1.40 -7.60 -6.04
CA GLN A 186 -2.11 -8.89 -5.96
C GLN A 186 -3.47 -8.71 -5.29
N PHE A 187 -3.54 -7.93 -4.22
CA PHE A 187 -4.80 -7.64 -3.52
C PHE A 187 -5.78 -6.85 -4.40
N THR A 188 -5.33 -5.79 -5.08
CA THR A 188 -6.23 -4.97 -5.93
C THR A 188 -6.72 -5.68 -7.19
N ASN A 189 -6.11 -6.80 -7.56
CA ASN A 189 -6.51 -7.65 -8.67
C ASN A 189 -7.25 -8.94 -8.21
N ASP A 190 -7.70 -9.00 -6.95
CA ASP A 190 -8.40 -10.16 -6.37
C ASP A 190 -7.58 -11.47 -6.40
N LEU A 191 -6.25 -11.36 -6.43
CA LEU A 191 -5.31 -12.48 -6.43
C LEU A 191 -4.74 -12.79 -5.04
N MET A 192 -5.09 -12.00 -4.03
CA MET A 192 -4.69 -12.17 -2.64
C MET A 192 -5.83 -11.75 -1.71
N ASP A 193 -6.09 -12.54 -0.67
CA ASP A 193 -7.10 -12.22 0.33
C ASP A 193 -6.62 -11.15 1.33
N LYS A 194 -7.59 -10.58 2.05
CA LYS A 194 -7.40 -9.49 3.00
C LYS A 194 -6.49 -9.92 4.17
N GLU A 195 -6.65 -11.14 4.66
CA GLU A 195 -5.91 -11.68 5.81
C GLU A 195 -4.42 -11.81 5.46
N THR A 196 -4.12 -12.42 4.31
CA THR A 196 -2.75 -12.57 3.81
C THR A 196 -2.05 -11.22 3.60
N ALA A 197 -2.75 -10.23 3.00
CA ALA A 197 -2.18 -8.90 2.80
C ALA A 197 -1.82 -8.20 4.13
N ARG A 198 -2.68 -8.34 5.16
CA ARG A 198 -2.43 -7.82 6.51
C ARG A 198 -1.24 -8.49 7.18
N ASP A 199 -1.18 -9.82 7.12
CA ASP A 199 -0.11 -10.59 7.76
C ASP A 199 1.25 -10.22 7.18
N ILE A 200 1.34 -10.05 5.86
CA ILE A 200 2.56 -9.59 5.20
C ILE A 200 2.89 -8.15 5.63
N HIS A 201 1.92 -7.23 5.63
CA HIS A 201 2.16 -5.87 6.13
C HIS A 201 2.75 -5.88 7.54
N LYS A 202 2.17 -6.67 8.45
CA LYS A 202 2.66 -6.79 9.83
C LYS A 202 4.08 -7.34 9.85
N GLN A 203 4.34 -8.44 9.16
CA GLN A 203 5.66 -9.08 9.12
C GLN A 203 6.75 -8.14 8.63
N LEU A 204 6.48 -7.36 7.57
CA LEU A 204 7.45 -6.42 7.03
C LEU A 204 7.70 -5.22 7.95
N ASN A 205 6.66 -4.73 8.65
CA ASN A 205 6.83 -3.69 9.67
C ASN A 205 7.66 -4.21 10.85
N ASP A 206 7.41 -5.43 11.33
CA ASP A 206 8.19 -6.03 12.43
C ASP A 206 9.68 -6.15 12.06
N ILE A 207 10.01 -6.58 10.82
CA ILE A 207 11.38 -6.66 10.32
C ILE A 207 12.04 -5.29 10.25
N ALA A 208 11.31 -4.29 9.74
CA ALA A 208 11.80 -2.93 9.66
C ALA A 208 12.11 -2.37 11.06
N ASP A 209 11.15 -2.46 11.99
CA ASP A 209 11.29 -1.95 13.35
C ASP A 209 12.40 -2.63 14.12
N HIS A 210 12.53 -3.95 13.98
CA HIS A 210 13.65 -4.67 14.56
C HIS A 210 14.99 -4.13 14.07
N ASN A 211 15.16 -3.92 12.76
CA ASN A 211 16.43 -3.46 12.21
C ASN A 211 16.70 -1.97 12.48
N ILE A 212 15.68 -1.13 12.54
CA ILE A 212 15.83 0.28 12.94
C ILE A 212 16.39 0.34 14.36
N ALA A 213 15.85 -0.48 15.28
CA ALA A 213 16.30 -0.50 16.67
C ALA A 213 17.67 -1.19 16.87
N ASN A 214 17.98 -2.23 16.10
CA ASN A 214 19.11 -3.13 16.38
C ASN A 214 20.25 -3.08 15.36
N ASN A 215 20.11 -2.36 14.25
CA ASN A 215 21.12 -2.28 13.18
C ASN A 215 21.49 -0.81 12.85
N PRO A 216 22.27 -0.13 13.72
CA PRO A 216 22.58 1.30 13.55
C PRO A 216 23.25 1.64 12.23
N LYS A 217 23.97 0.70 11.62
CA LYS A 217 24.64 0.89 10.33
C LYS A 217 23.63 1.08 9.19
N PHE A 218 22.50 0.38 9.25
CA PHE A 218 21.50 0.37 8.18
C PHE A 218 20.14 0.93 8.59
N ALA A 219 19.97 1.39 9.84
CA ALA A 219 18.71 1.90 10.38
C ALA A 219 18.01 2.89 9.44
N ASN A 220 18.72 3.92 8.96
CA ASN A 220 18.16 4.91 8.02
C ASN A 220 17.65 4.31 6.70
N TYR A 221 18.23 3.19 6.24
CA TYR A 221 17.75 2.51 5.03
C TYR A 221 16.47 1.72 5.33
N TYR A 222 16.35 1.11 6.50
CA TYR A 222 15.11 0.48 6.94
C TYR A 222 14.00 1.49 7.20
N GLU A 223 14.30 2.67 7.77
CA GLU A 223 13.32 3.75 7.93
C GLU A 223 12.75 4.20 6.57
N GLN A 224 13.63 4.44 5.58
CA GLN A 224 13.21 4.80 4.23
C GLN A 224 12.40 3.69 3.55
N ALA A 225 12.86 2.44 3.67
CA ALA A 225 12.15 1.29 3.09
C ALA A 225 10.78 1.08 3.75
N LYS A 226 10.67 1.23 5.08
CA LYS A 226 9.41 1.18 5.84
C LYS A 226 8.45 2.27 5.39
N ALA A 227 8.94 3.50 5.24
CA ALA A 227 8.12 4.62 4.78
C ALA A 227 7.59 4.37 3.35
N SER A 228 8.46 3.90 2.44
CA SER A 228 8.07 3.56 1.06
C SER A 228 7.04 2.42 1.03
N MET A 229 7.30 1.34 1.75
CA MET A 229 6.41 0.19 1.90
C MET A 229 5.03 0.59 2.44
N ASN A 230 4.98 1.31 3.56
CA ASN A 230 3.70 1.75 4.14
C ASN A 230 2.98 2.79 3.28
N GLY A 231 3.72 3.59 2.51
CA GLY A 231 3.15 4.45 1.46
C GLY A 231 2.39 3.66 0.39
N ASN A 232 2.86 2.45 0.05
CA ASN A 232 2.12 1.56 -0.86
C ASN A 232 0.91 0.91 -0.18
N PHE A 233 1.05 0.42 1.05
CA PHE A 233 -0.09 -0.18 1.78
C PHE A 233 -1.22 0.82 2.07
N ALA A 234 -0.91 2.11 2.17
CA ALA A 234 -1.91 3.17 2.33
C ALA A 234 -2.95 3.21 1.18
N TYR A 235 -2.67 2.64 0.00
CA TYR A 235 -3.66 2.54 -1.07
C TYR A 235 -4.76 1.51 -0.81
N ILE A 236 -4.49 0.53 0.07
CA ILE A 236 -5.41 -0.58 0.35
C ILE A 236 -5.82 -0.67 1.82
N GLU A 237 -5.29 0.19 2.69
CA GLU A 237 -5.49 0.08 4.14
C GLU A 237 -6.96 0.10 4.58
N ARG A 238 -7.81 0.83 3.86
CA ARG A 238 -9.26 0.90 4.15
C ARG A 238 -10.01 -0.37 3.77
N GLN A 239 -9.43 -1.20 2.90
CA GLN A 239 -9.97 -2.52 2.59
C GLN A 239 -9.38 -3.55 3.54
N ILE A 240 -8.09 -3.44 3.88
CA ILE A 240 -7.39 -4.50 4.58
C ILE A 240 -7.32 -4.35 6.09
N PHE A 241 -7.52 -3.18 6.69
CA PHE A 241 -7.52 -3.03 8.14
C PHE A 241 -8.92 -2.82 8.71
N ASP A 242 -9.00 -2.64 10.03
CA ASP A 242 -10.21 -2.48 10.83
C ASP A 242 -10.05 -1.32 11.81
N CYS A 243 -11.03 -1.16 12.70
CA CYS A 243 -11.10 -0.07 13.67
C CYS A 243 -9.78 0.11 14.44
N ASP A 244 -9.24 -0.94 15.05
CA ASP A 244 -8.07 -0.87 15.94
C ASP A 244 -6.85 -0.24 15.24
N TYR A 245 -6.57 -0.67 14.00
CA TYR A 245 -5.50 -0.10 13.19
C TYR A 245 -5.70 1.40 12.94
N PHE A 246 -6.92 1.82 12.61
CA PHE A 246 -7.19 3.23 12.32
C PHE A 246 -7.25 4.09 13.58
N VAL A 247 -7.62 3.53 14.74
CA VAL A 247 -7.48 4.19 16.04
C VAL A 247 -6.00 4.49 16.29
N ASP A 248 -5.14 3.47 16.22
CA ASP A 248 -3.70 3.63 16.45
C ASP A 248 -3.07 4.61 15.45
N LYS A 249 -3.50 4.55 14.18
CA LYS A 249 -2.98 5.42 13.12
C LYS A 249 -3.41 6.89 13.28
N LEU A 250 -4.67 7.15 13.63
CA LEU A 250 -5.25 8.50 13.62
C LEU A 250 -5.10 9.22 14.96
N LYS A 251 -4.87 8.50 16.06
CA LYS A 251 -4.71 9.10 17.38
C LYS A 251 -3.57 10.13 17.46
N PRO A 252 -2.36 9.88 16.93
CA PRO A 252 -1.30 10.88 16.95
C PRO A 252 -1.65 12.17 16.16
N ASP A 253 -2.42 12.04 15.08
CA ASP A 253 -2.86 13.17 14.26
C ASP A 253 -3.89 14.04 15.00
N TYR A 254 -4.80 13.41 15.76
CA TYR A 254 -5.69 14.13 16.67
C TYR A 254 -4.91 14.80 17.81
N GLU A 255 -3.98 14.09 18.45
CA GLU A 255 -3.22 14.61 19.59
C GLU A 255 -2.33 15.81 19.23
N ALA A 256 -1.93 15.94 17.96
CA ALA A 256 -1.15 17.06 17.46
C ALA A 256 -1.96 18.37 17.38
N ASP A 257 -3.27 18.29 17.09
CA ASP A 257 -4.16 19.45 16.99
C ASP A 257 -5.62 19.05 17.34
N PRO A 258 -5.92 18.86 18.63
CA PRO A 258 -7.20 18.27 19.06
C PRO A 258 -8.40 19.18 18.80
N ASP A 259 -8.18 20.49 18.61
CA ASP A 259 -9.24 21.49 18.44
C ASP A 259 -9.57 21.80 16.98
N ASN A 260 -8.86 21.17 16.05
CA ASN A 260 -9.19 21.22 14.63
C ASN A 260 -10.43 20.35 14.33
N MET A 261 -11.60 20.97 14.40
CA MET A 261 -12.88 20.27 14.24
C MET A 261 -13.08 19.68 12.83
N ASP A 262 -12.45 20.23 11.80
CA ASP A 262 -12.43 19.62 10.46
C ASP A 262 -11.65 18.30 10.48
N ASN A 263 -10.53 18.26 11.22
CA ASN A 263 -9.79 17.03 11.43
C ASN A 263 -10.60 16.01 12.23
N VAL A 264 -11.18 16.42 13.37
CA VAL A 264 -12.05 15.56 14.19
C VAL A 264 -13.17 14.95 13.34
N LYS A 265 -13.85 15.74 12.52
CA LYS A 265 -14.89 15.26 11.59
C LYS A 265 -14.36 14.18 10.65
N ASN A 266 -13.18 14.41 10.06
CA ASN A 266 -12.56 13.47 9.13
C ASN A 266 -12.18 12.16 9.82
N ILE A 267 -11.58 12.24 11.02
CA ILE A 267 -11.21 11.06 11.82
C ILE A 267 -12.45 10.25 12.17
N VAL A 268 -13.51 10.88 12.71
CA VAL A 268 -14.78 10.20 13.03
C VAL A 268 -15.37 9.51 11.80
N ALA A 269 -15.33 10.16 10.63
CA ALA A 269 -15.83 9.57 9.39
C ALA A 269 -15.01 8.35 8.95
N ILE A 270 -13.68 8.40 9.10
CA ILE A 270 -12.81 7.26 8.81
C ILE A 270 -13.11 6.12 9.80
N LEU A 271 -13.04 6.36 11.11
CA LEU A 271 -13.27 5.35 12.14
C LEU A 271 -14.62 4.63 11.95
N LYS A 272 -15.69 5.40 11.72
CA LYS A 272 -17.01 4.84 11.42
C LYS A 272 -17.02 4.01 10.13
N GLY A 273 -16.36 4.48 9.08
CA GLY A 273 -16.23 3.75 7.82
C GLY A 273 -15.40 2.47 7.94
N GLN A 274 -14.58 2.34 8.98
CA GLN A 274 -13.72 1.19 9.26
C GLN A 274 -14.31 0.24 10.31
N GLY A 275 -15.57 0.47 10.71
CA GLY A 275 -16.32 -0.41 11.59
C GLY A 275 -16.10 -0.15 13.08
N CYS A 276 -15.62 1.04 13.47
CA CYS A 276 -15.68 1.45 14.87
C CYS A 276 -17.13 1.68 15.28
N GLU A 277 -17.55 0.96 16.32
CA GLU A 277 -18.91 0.99 16.89
C GLU A 277 -18.90 1.69 18.26
N PRO A 278 -20.06 2.15 18.77
CA PRO A 278 -20.17 2.69 20.11
C PRO A 278 -19.60 1.73 21.17
N GLY A 279 -18.75 2.26 22.05
CA GLY A 279 -18.00 1.50 23.05
C GLY A 279 -16.49 1.46 22.81
N GLU A 280 -16.01 1.85 21.63
CA GLU A 280 -14.59 2.12 21.40
C GLU A 280 -14.25 3.53 21.96
N PRO A 281 -13.39 3.65 22.99
CA PRO A 281 -13.21 4.90 23.73
C PRO A 281 -12.77 6.10 22.89
N PHE A 282 -11.87 5.91 21.92
CA PHE A 282 -11.35 7.01 21.10
C PHE A 282 -12.41 7.52 20.12
N PHE A 283 -13.12 6.62 19.46
CA PHE A 283 -14.25 6.92 18.61
C PHE A 283 -15.37 7.62 19.37
N ASP A 284 -15.75 7.10 20.55
CA ASP A 284 -16.82 7.68 21.37
C ASP A 284 -16.48 9.11 21.83
N GLU A 285 -15.22 9.36 22.23
CA GLU A 285 -14.74 10.69 22.59
C GLU A 285 -14.90 11.67 21.42
N LEU A 286 -14.37 11.31 20.25
CA LEU A 286 -14.36 12.18 19.08
C LEU A 286 -15.75 12.38 18.48
N ASP A 287 -16.58 11.33 18.44
CA ASP A 287 -17.95 11.41 17.96
C ASP A 287 -18.79 12.31 18.87
N ALA A 288 -18.63 12.22 20.19
CA ALA A 288 -19.27 13.13 21.15
C ALA A 288 -18.79 14.58 20.97
N LYS A 289 -17.47 14.79 20.84
CA LYS A 289 -16.87 16.11 20.60
C LYS A 289 -17.40 16.75 19.32
N TRP A 290 -17.42 15.99 18.22
CA TRP A 290 -17.94 16.45 16.93
C TRP A 290 -19.42 16.76 16.99
N LYS A 291 -20.25 15.90 17.61
CA LYS A 291 -21.69 16.12 17.75
C LYS A 291 -22.00 17.40 18.54
N ALA A 292 -21.28 17.66 19.63
CA ALA A 292 -21.46 18.86 20.43
C ALA A 292 -21.12 20.13 19.61
N TYR A 293 -19.95 20.14 18.96
CA TYR A 293 -19.55 21.25 18.09
C TYR A 293 -20.53 21.48 16.94
N ALA A 294 -20.92 20.41 16.23
CA ALA A 294 -21.85 20.51 15.12
C ALA A 294 -23.23 21.02 15.56
N ALA A 295 -23.70 20.62 16.74
CA ALA A 295 -24.96 21.13 17.30
C ALA A 295 -24.89 22.64 17.59
N GLU A 296 -23.81 23.10 18.22
CA GLU A 296 -23.59 24.53 18.51
C GLU A 296 -23.48 25.35 17.23
N GLU A 297 -22.66 24.91 16.27
CA GLU A 297 -22.46 25.63 15.01
C GLU A 297 -23.72 25.65 14.15
N ASN A 298 -24.49 24.55 14.12
CA ASN A 298 -25.79 24.53 13.45
C ASN A 298 -26.80 25.46 14.13
N ALA A 299 -26.84 25.49 15.46
CA ALA A 299 -27.70 26.41 16.19
C ALA A 299 -27.30 27.89 15.93
N ARG A 300 -26.00 28.18 15.89
CA ARG A 300 -25.47 29.51 15.56
C ARG A 300 -25.88 29.92 14.15
N ARG A 301 -25.67 29.04 13.16
CA ARG A 301 -26.07 29.29 11.75
C ARG A 301 -27.59 29.45 11.62
N GLN A 302 -28.36 28.65 12.34
CA GLN A 302 -29.82 28.75 12.34
C GLN A 302 -30.27 30.09 12.95
N ALA A 303 -29.69 30.52 14.07
CA ALA A 303 -29.99 31.81 14.70
C ALA A 303 -29.60 32.99 13.79
N GLU A 304 -28.43 32.92 13.14
CA GLU A 304 -27.97 33.91 12.17
C GLU A 304 -28.91 33.99 10.95
N PHE A 305 -29.33 32.83 10.44
CA PHE A 305 -30.32 32.75 9.36
C PHE A 305 -31.67 33.35 9.78
N GLU A 306 -32.18 32.99 10.96
CA GLU A 306 -33.45 33.52 11.50
C GLU A 306 -33.38 35.04 11.75
N ALA A 307 -32.24 35.56 12.23
CA ALA A 307 -32.02 36.98 12.45
C ALA A 307 -32.04 37.78 11.14
N ASN A 308 -31.45 37.23 10.07
CA ASN A 308 -31.35 37.88 8.76
C ASN A 308 -32.58 37.64 7.87
N ASN A 309 -33.52 36.77 8.27
CA ASN A 309 -34.72 36.45 7.50
C ASN A 309 -35.98 36.61 8.36
N PRO A 310 -36.43 37.85 8.66
CA PRO A 310 -37.56 38.09 9.55
C PRO A 310 -38.87 37.43 9.09
N ASN A 311 -39.06 37.22 7.78
CA ASN A 311 -40.21 36.50 7.23
C ASN A 311 -40.24 35.01 7.65
N VAL A 312 -39.07 34.37 7.74
CA VAL A 312 -38.94 32.98 8.24
C VAL A 312 -39.28 32.94 9.73
N MET A 313 -38.75 33.89 10.50
CA MET A 313 -39.08 34.00 11.93
C MET A 313 -40.57 34.30 12.15
N ALA A 314 -41.19 35.12 11.30
CA ALA A 314 -42.63 35.41 11.36
C ALA A 314 -43.47 34.15 11.16
N LYS A 315 -43.08 33.30 10.20
CA LYS A 315 -43.74 32.00 10.00
C LYS A 315 -43.56 31.08 11.21
N LYS A 316 -42.35 30.98 11.77
CA LYS A 316 -42.06 30.17 12.96
C LYS A 316 -42.94 30.58 14.16
N LEU A 317 -43.01 31.88 14.47
CA LEU A 317 -43.86 32.41 15.54
C LEU A 317 -45.35 32.16 15.29
N TYR A 318 -45.80 32.25 14.03
CA TYR A 318 -47.18 31.90 13.68
C TYR A 318 -47.48 30.42 13.96
N ASP A 319 -46.57 29.52 13.58
CA ASP A 319 -46.71 28.07 13.78
C ASP A 319 -46.65 27.71 15.29
N GLU A 320 -45.90 28.47 16.09
CA GLU A 320 -45.83 28.36 17.57
C GLU A 320 -47.04 29.01 18.29
N GLY A 321 -47.89 29.73 17.57
CA GLY A 321 -49.09 30.39 18.11
C GLY A 321 -48.88 31.80 18.63
N ASP A 322 -47.67 32.35 18.57
CA ASP A 322 -47.40 33.78 18.84
C ASP A 322 -47.74 34.64 17.61
N PHE A 323 -49.04 34.86 17.43
CA PHE A 323 -49.56 35.65 16.31
C PHE A 323 -49.14 37.13 16.37
N THR A 324 -48.94 37.69 17.57
CA THR A 324 -48.51 39.09 17.72
C THR A 324 -47.04 39.24 17.34
N GLY A 325 -46.18 38.33 17.80
CA GLY A 325 -44.78 38.25 17.40
C GLY A 325 -44.63 38.02 15.89
N ALA A 326 -45.43 37.14 15.30
CA ALA A 326 -45.46 36.90 13.86
C ALA A 326 -45.77 38.19 13.06
N VAL A 327 -46.79 38.96 13.47
CA VAL A 327 -47.10 40.25 12.84
C VAL A 327 -45.93 41.22 12.95
N ASN A 328 -45.27 41.30 14.10
CA ASN A 328 -44.11 42.20 14.27
C ASN A 328 -42.94 41.80 13.36
N LYS A 329 -42.63 40.50 13.24
CA LYS A 329 -41.60 40.02 12.34
C LYS A 329 -41.93 40.19 10.86
N TYR A 330 -43.21 40.08 10.47
CA TYR A 330 -43.63 40.46 9.12
C TYR A 330 -43.46 41.96 8.86
N LYS A 331 -43.71 42.85 9.83
CA LYS A 331 -43.41 44.28 9.67
C LYS A 331 -41.93 44.53 9.45
N GLU A 332 -41.05 43.86 10.20
CA GLU A 332 -39.60 43.93 9.98
C GLU A 332 -39.22 43.45 8.57
N ALA A 333 -39.79 42.34 8.10
CA ALA A 333 -39.57 41.84 6.74
C ALA A 333 -40.03 42.84 5.67
N ILE A 334 -41.23 43.42 5.82
CA ILE A 334 -41.82 44.38 4.88
C ILE A 334 -40.99 45.67 4.80
N ALA A 335 -40.42 46.12 5.93
CA ALA A 335 -39.60 47.32 5.99
C ALA A 335 -38.30 47.18 5.18
N ASN A 336 -37.73 45.97 5.14
CA ASN A 336 -36.47 45.67 4.47
C ASN A 336 -36.63 45.01 3.08
N GLU A 337 -37.87 44.79 2.62
CA GLU A 337 -38.16 44.15 1.33
C GLU A 337 -38.36 45.22 0.23
N GLU A 338 -37.54 45.10 -0.82
CA GLU A 338 -37.53 45.99 -2.00
C GLU A 338 -38.34 45.40 -3.16
N ASP A 339 -38.46 44.07 -3.24
CA ASP A 339 -39.23 43.39 -4.28
C ASP A 339 -40.75 43.57 -4.03
N PRO A 340 -41.49 44.23 -4.95
CA PRO A 340 -42.91 44.50 -4.75
C PRO A 340 -43.77 43.23 -4.59
N GLU A 341 -43.44 42.13 -5.29
CA GLU A 341 -44.20 40.88 -5.23
C GLU A 341 -43.99 40.16 -3.90
N LYS A 342 -42.74 40.12 -3.40
CA LYS A 342 -42.43 39.56 -2.08
C LYS A 342 -43.03 40.41 -0.96
N LYS A 343 -42.93 41.74 -1.07
CA LYS A 343 -43.53 42.67 -0.13
C LYS A 343 -45.05 42.51 -0.05
N ALA A 344 -45.72 42.40 -1.20
CA ALA A 344 -47.14 42.09 -1.28
C ALA A 344 -47.48 40.75 -0.59
N THR A 345 -46.63 39.74 -0.76
CA THR A 345 -46.81 38.42 -0.13
C THR A 345 -46.69 38.48 1.40
N TYR A 346 -45.72 39.23 1.93
CA TYR A 346 -45.58 39.44 3.38
C TYR A 346 -46.74 40.25 3.95
N LEU A 347 -47.15 41.33 3.29
CA LEU A 347 -48.33 42.13 3.68
C LEU A 347 -49.61 41.30 3.69
N PHE A 348 -49.81 40.45 2.69
CA PHE A 348 -50.96 39.55 2.64
C PHE A 348 -50.94 38.50 3.77
N SER A 349 -49.76 37.92 4.05
CA SER A 349 -49.57 36.98 5.15
C SER A 349 -49.87 37.65 6.49
N MET A 350 -49.34 38.86 6.72
CA MET A 350 -49.62 39.66 7.91
C MET A 350 -51.10 40.01 8.04
N ALA A 351 -51.76 40.42 6.96
CA ALA A 351 -53.20 40.72 6.95
C ALA A 351 -54.05 39.49 7.31
N SER A 352 -53.67 38.31 6.82
CA SER A 352 -54.33 37.04 7.16
C SER A 352 -54.26 36.74 8.65
N ILE A 353 -53.10 36.94 9.27
CA ILE A 353 -52.91 36.74 10.72
C ILE A 353 -53.75 37.75 11.52
N GLN A 354 -53.65 39.03 11.17
CA GLN A 354 -54.43 40.10 11.80
C GLN A 354 -55.94 39.83 11.75
N PHE A 355 -56.45 39.34 10.62
CA PHE A 355 -57.87 39.03 10.44
C PHE A 355 -58.29 37.77 11.18
N ARG A 356 -57.59 36.65 10.95
CA ARG A 356 -58.05 35.31 11.35
C ARG A 356 -57.67 34.93 12.76
N LYS A 357 -56.60 35.52 13.31
CA LYS A 357 -55.99 35.08 14.58
C LYS A 357 -56.04 36.14 15.67
N LEU A 358 -56.08 37.43 15.31
CA LEU A 358 -56.02 38.54 16.26
C LEU A 358 -57.27 39.43 16.28
N ASP A 359 -58.26 39.18 15.41
CA ASP A 359 -59.48 39.99 15.24
C ASP A 359 -59.22 41.50 14.99
N GLN A 360 -58.05 41.82 14.44
CA GLN A 360 -57.63 43.18 14.10
C GLN A 360 -58.18 43.59 12.72
N TYR A 361 -59.50 43.57 12.55
CA TYR A 361 -60.16 43.69 11.24
C TYR A 361 -59.82 44.99 10.48
N SER A 362 -59.60 46.09 11.20
CA SER A 362 -59.22 47.36 10.56
C SER A 362 -57.81 47.30 9.98
N SER A 363 -56.84 46.85 10.78
CA SER A 363 -55.45 46.68 10.35
C SER A 363 -55.33 45.66 9.23
N ALA A 364 -56.04 44.54 9.33
CA ALA A 364 -56.06 43.51 8.29
C ALA A 364 -56.55 44.06 6.93
N ARG A 365 -57.61 44.87 6.92
CA ARG A 365 -58.09 45.52 5.69
C ARG A 365 -57.07 46.50 5.11
N GLN A 366 -56.35 47.23 5.97
CA GLN A 366 -55.31 48.15 5.53
C GLN A 366 -54.15 47.39 4.87
N SER A 367 -53.59 46.39 5.55
CA SER A 367 -52.46 45.60 5.04
C SER A 367 -52.84 44.79 3.78
N ALA A 368 -54.07 44.28 3.67
CA ALA A 368 -54.54 43.62 2.46
C ALA A 368 -54.69 44.57 1.26
N ARG A 369 -55.14 45.81 1.49
CA ARG A 369 -55.21 46.84 0.44
C ARG A 369 -53.82 47.28 -0.02
N GLU A 370 -52.89 47.43 0.92
CA GLU A 370 -51.50 47.73 0.62
C GLU A 370 -50.88 46.61 -0.22
N ALA A 371 -51.07 45.34 0.17
CA ALA A 371 -50.63 44.18 -0.63
C ALA A 371 -51.22 44.19 -2.05
N ALA A 372 -52.52 44.49 -2.19
CA ALA A 372 -53.18 44.54 -3.50
C ALA A 372 -52.71 45.70 -4.38
N SER A 373 -52.18 46.78 -3.79
CA SER A 373 -51.66 47.94 -4.53
C SER A 373 -50.25 47.74 -5.11
N LEU A 374 -49.56 46.68 -4.67
CA LEU A 374 -48.20 46.33 -5.09
C LEU A 374 -48.17 45.26 -6.19
N LYS A 375 -49.33 44.83 -6.67
CA LYS A 375 -49.49 43.84 -7.75
C LYS A 375 -49.99 44.46 -9.04
#